data_AF-A0A2R6FG98-F1
#
_entry.id   AF-A0A2R6FG98-F1
#
_cell.length_a   1.000
_cell.length_b   1.000
_cell.length_c   1.000
_cell.angle_alpha   90.00
_cell.angle_beta   90.00
_cell.angle_gamma   90.00
#
_symmetry.space_group_name_H-M   'P 1'
#
loop_
_entity.id
_entity.type
_entity.pdbx_description
1 polymer ?
#
loop_
_entity_poly.entity_id
_entity_poly.type
_entity_poly.pdbx_seq_one_letter_code
_entity_poly.pdbx_strand_id
1 'polypeptide(L)'
;MTVPEDSYGAIHRYEPARESTVAAITIVVLSIMQIVLVGLFTYGLTAGWAVGASTGSEAGNVLLGLLLAGVFVNLAFILLLYRKEFLPDVMVVKKRRRKWEDLYVEREDMYGEEITDGAIERFKRAVYPYYRK
;
A
#
# COMPACT_ATOMS: atom_id res chain seq x y z
N MET A 1 34.60 5.27 -10.38
CA MET A 1 33.78 4.44 -9.47
C MET A 1 32.50 4.13 -10.23
N THR A 2 32.40 2.94 -10.81
CA THR A 2 31.30 2.52 -11.69
C THR A 2 30.28 1.75 -10.86
N VAL A 3 29.03 2.22 -10.81
CA VAL A 3 27.93 1.50 -10.16
C VAL A 3 27.62 0.25 -10.98
N PRO A 4 27.51 -0.96 -10.40
CA PRO A 4 27.16 -2.16 -11.17
C PRO A 4 25.74 -2.03 -11.73
N GLU A 5 25.60 -2.16 -13.05
CA GLU A 5 24.36 -1.92 -13.83
C GLU A 5 23.30 -3.04 -13.76
N ASP A 6 23.44 -4.04 -12.89
CA ASP A 6 22.49 -5.15 -12.80
C ASP A 6 22.00 -5.37 -11.37
N SER A 7 21.42 -4.32 -10.79
CA SER A 7 20.73 -4.42 -9.51
C SER A 7 19.28 -4.90 -9.73
N TYR A 8 18.92 -5.97 -9.01
CA TYR A 8 17.57 -6.53 -8.99
C TYR A 8 16.51 -5.45 -8.74
N GLY A 9 15.65 -5.20 -9.73
CA GLY A 9 14.58 -4.20 -9.63
C GLY A 9 14.97 -2.79 -10.07
N ALA A 10 16.09 -2.62 -10.77
CA ALA A 10 16.45 -1.36 -11.42
C ALA A 10 15.37 -0.94 -12.43
N ILE A 11 14.98 0.33 -12.38
CA ILE A 11 13.95 0.92 -13.24
C ILE A 11 14.59 1.20 -14.61
N HIS A 12 14.13 0.47 -15.64
CA HIS A 12 14.70 0.57 -16.98
C HIS A 12 14.29 1.85 -17.72
N ARG A 13 13.10 2.38 -17.41
CA ARG A 13 12.58 3.59 -18.03
C ARG A 13 11.66 4.29 -17.05
N TYR A 14 11.96 5.56 -16.80
CA TYR A 14 11.01 6.49 -16.21
C TYR A 14 10.32 7.20 -17.38
N GLU A 15 9.02 7.02 -17.52
CA GLU A 15 8.25 7.94 -18.34
C GLU A 15 7.91 9.16 -17.47
N PRO A 16 8.28 10.38 -17.90
CA PRO A 16 7.95 11.57 -17.13
C PRO A 16 6.43 11.70 -17.02
N ALA A 17 5.95 12.04 -15.83
CA ALA A 17 4.53 12.22 -15.58
C ALA A 17 3.95 13.26 -16.56
N ARG A 18 2.80 12.95 -17.16
CA ARG A 18 2.05 13.94 -17.94
C ARG A 18 1.45 14.91 -16.94
N GLU A 19 2.09 16.05 -16.73
CA GLU A 19 1.54 17.11 -15.90
C GLU A 19 0.32 17.74 -16.58
N SER A 20 -0.86 17.15 -16.39
CA SER A 20 -2.11 17.71 -16.88
C SER A 20 -2.67 18.71 -15.87
N THR A 21 -2.54 19.99 -16.20
CA THR A 21 -3.19 21.10 -15.47
C THR A 21 -4.70 20.89 -15.37
N VAL A 22 -5.32 20.28 -16.38
CA VAL A 22 -6.76 19.97 -16.39
C VAL A 22 -7.12 19.00 -15.27
N ALA A 23 -6.33 17.95 -15.06
CA ALA A 23 -6.55 16.99 -13.98
C ALA A 23 -6.38 17.64 -12.60
N ALA A 24 -5.38 18.51 -12.44
CA ALA A 24 -5.19 19.27 -11.21
C ALA A 24 -6.42 20.12 -10.86
N ILE A 25 -6.93 20.89 -11.84
CA ILE A 25 -8.13 21.72 -11.66
C ILE A 25 -9.35 20.84 -11.33
N THR A 26 -9.49 19.71 -12.03
CA THR A 26 -10.60 18.77 -11.79
C THR A 26 -10.58 18.23 -10.37
N ILE A 27 -9.41 17.82 -9.86
CA ILE A 27 -9.25 17.36 -8.47
C ILE A 27 -9.65 18.45 -7.47
N VAL A 28 -9.27 19.71 -7.71
CA VAL A 28 -9.64 20.83 -6.84
C VAL A 28 -11.16 21.01 -6.81
N VAL A 29 -11.82 21.00 -7.98
CA VAL A 29 -13.29 21.12 -8.07
C VAL A 29 -13.98 19.95 -7.36
N LEU A 30 -13.53 18.71 -7.60
CA LEU A 30 -14.06 17.53 -6.92
C LEU A 30 -13.84 17.58 -5.39
N SER A 31 -12.74 18.19 -4.93
CA SER A 31 -12.46 18.38 -3.50
C SER A 31 -13.40 19.40 -2.86
N ILE A 32 -13.74 20.49 -3.57
CA ILE A 32 -14.77 21.43 -3.11
C ILE A 32 -16.12 20.71 -3.02
N MET A 33 -16.48 19.93 -4.05
CA MET A 33 -17.69 19.11 -4.02
C MET A 33 -17.68 18.10 -2.87
N GLN A 34 -16.51 17.53 -2.53
CA GLN A 34 -16.35 16.62 -1.40
C GLN A 34 -16.68 17.29 -0.08
N ILE A 35 -16.16 18.52 0.13
CA ILE A 35 -16.44 19.28 1.35
C ILE A 35 -17.94 19.55 1.48
N VAL A 36 -18.61 19.89 0.38
CA VAL A 36 -20.07 20.11 0.37
C VAL A 36 -20.82 18.81 0.68
N LEU A 37 -20.47 17.69 0.06
CA LEU A 37 -21.11 16.40 0.29
C LEU A 37 -20.93 15.90 1.73
N VAL A 38 -19.70 16.00 2.26
CA VAL A 38 -19.39 15.63 3.65
C VAL A 38 -20.13 16.55 4.62
N GLY A 39 -20.10 17.87 4.38
CA GLY A 39 -20.80 18.86 5.20
C GLY A 39 -22.30 18.62 5.23
N LEU A 40 -22.92 18.34 4.07
CA LEU A 40 -24.33 18.02 3.97
C LEU A 40 -24.68 16.71 4.66
N PHE A 41 -23.85 15.67 4.52
CA PHE A 41 -24.03 14.39 5.21
C PHE A 41 -23.94 14.54 6.73
N THR A 42 -22.92 15.25 7.23
CA THR A 42 -22.76 15.53 8.66
C THR A 42 -23.90 16.39 9.20
N TYR A 43 -24.35 17.40 8.44
CA TYR A 43 -25.52 18.19 8.78
C TYR A 43 -26.79 17.32 8.84
N GLY A 44 -27.03 16.48 7.84
CA GLY A 44 -28.19 15.58 7.82
C GLY A 44 -28.21 14.58 8.98
N LEU A 45 -27.04 14.09 9.40
CA LEU A 45 -26.90 13.26 10.60
C LEU A 45 -27.21 14.02 11.88
N THR A 46 -26.63 15.22 12.05
CA THR A 46 -26.84 16.05 13.26
C THR A 46 -28.27 16.60 13.37
N ALA A 47 -28.91 16.91 12.23
CA ALA A 47 -30.30 17.32 12.14
C ALA A 47 -31.29 16.16 12.34
N GLY A 48 -30.82 14.92 12.51
CA GLY A 48 -31.67 13.77 12.81
C GLY A 48 -32.50 13.25 11.62
N TRP A 49 -32.03 13.45 10.38
CA TRP A 49 -32.75 12.97 9.18
C TRP A 49 -32.91 11.44 9.18
N ALA A 50 -31.97 10.70 9.78
CA ALA A 50 -32.02 9.23 9.94
C ALA A 50 -33.14 8.74 10.88
N VAL A 51 -33.53 9.57 11.86
CA VAL A 51 -34.41 9.16 12.98
C VAL A 51 -35.85 9.66 12.79
N GLY A 52 -36.13 10.36 11.68
CA GLY A 52 -37.48 10.80 11.32
C GLY A 52 -37.84 12.24 11.70
N ALA A 53 -36.85 13.09 12.03
CA ALA A 53 -37.12 14.47 12.49
C ALA A 53 -37.67 15.42 11.41
N SER A 54 -37.47 15.12 10.11
CA SER A 54 -37.89 16.00 8.99
C SER A 54 -38.45 15.29 7.75
N THR A 55 -38.29 13.97 7.66
CA THR A 55 -38.69 13.10 6.54
C THR A 55 -38.94 11.73 7.13
N GLY A 56 -39.97 10.99 6.67
CA GLY A 56 -40.29 9.65 7.21
C GLY A 56 -39.03 8.77 7.37
N SER A 57 -38.96 8.03 8.48
CA SER A 57 -37.74 7.36 8.97
C SER A 57 -37.02 6.50 7.90
N GLU A 58 -37.77 5.89 6.98
CA GLU A 58 -37.20 5.07 5.90
C GLU A 58 -36.54 5.91 4.80
N ALA A 59 -37.18 7.01 4.38
CA ALA A 59 -36.67 7.87 3.32
C ALA A 59 -35.39 8.61 3.73
N GLY A 60 -35.30 9.05 4.99
CA GLY A 60 -34.13 9.74 5.52
C GLY A 60 -32.87 8.86 5.59
N ASN A 61 -33.04 7.58 5.94
CA ASN A 61 -31.93 6.62 5.96
C ASN A 61 -31.41 6.30 4.56
N VAL A 62 -32.30 6.13 3.57
CA VAL A 62 -31.89 5.91 2.18
C VAL A 62 -31.17 7.13 1.62
N LEU A 63 -31.65 8.34 1.91
CA LEU A 63 -31.01 9.58 1.47
C LEU A 63 -29.60 9.73 2.07
N LEU A 64 -29.43 9.48 3.36
CA LEU A 64 -28.11 9.52 4.01
C LEU A 64 -27.17 8.43 3.47
N GLY A 65 -27.70 7.23 3.19
CA GLY A 65 -26.94 6.18 2.52
C GLY A 65 -26.48 6.59 1.12
N LEU A 66 -27.33 7.27 0.36
CA LEU A 66 -26.99 7.79 -0.98
C LEU A 66 -25.96 8.93 -0.91
N LEU A 67 -26.08 9.84 0.05
CA LEU A 67 -25.09 10.87 0.31
C LEU A 67 -23.73 10.25 0.68
N LEU A 68 -23.73 9.25 1.56
CA LEU A 68 -22.52 8.53 1.95
C LEU A 68 -21.88 7.80 0.76
N ALA A 69 -22.68 7.13 -0.07
CA ALA A 69 -22.18 6.52 -1.29
C ALA A 69 -21.59 7.57 -2.24
N GLY A 70 -22.23 8.73 -2.39
CA GLY A 70 -21.74 9.86 -3.18
C GLY A 70 -20.38 10.38 -2.69
N VAL A 71 -20.19 10.50 -1.37
CA VAL A 71 -18.91 10.87 -0.73
C VAL A 71 -17.80 9.90 -1.11
N PHE A 72 -18.06 8.58 -1.08
CA PHE A 72 -17.07 7.57 -1.45
C PHE A 72 -16.78 7.52 -2.95
N VAL A 73 -17.82 7.66 -3.78
CA VAL A 73 -17.66 7.70 -5.25
C VAL A 73 -16.83 8.90 -5.66
N ASN A 74 -17.11 10.08 -5.11
CA ASN A 74 -16.33 11.28 -5.39
C ASN A 74 -14.87 11.14 -4.95
N LEU A 75 -14.64 10.60 -3.74
CA LEU A 75 -13.29 10.29 -3.27
C LEU A 75 -12.56 9.31 -4.21
N ALA A 76 -13.24 8.26 -4.67
CA ALA A 76 -12.67 7.30 -5.61
C ALA A 76 -12.27 7.98 -6.94
N PHE A 77 -13.08 8.92 -7.45
CA PHE A 77 -12.74 9.70 -8.64
C PHE A 77 -11.50 10.58 -8.43
N ILE A 78 -11.38 11.26 -7.30
CA ILE A 78 -10.20 12.06 -6.96
C ILE A 78 -8.95 11.18 -6.95
N LEU A 79 -9.01 10.02 -6.27
CA LEU A 79 -7.88 9.10 -6.19
C LEU A 79 -7.54 8.48 -7.54
N LEU A 80 -8.54 8.16 -8.37
CA LEU A 80 -8.33 7.61 -9.70
C LEU A 80 -7.66 8.64 -10.62
N LEU A 81 -8.13 9.89 -10.61
CA LEU A 81 -7.50 10.98 -11.36
C LEU A 81 -6.06 11.23 -10.89
N TYR A 82 -5.84 11.23 -9.57
CA TYR A 82 -4.50 11.34 -9.01
C TYR A 82 -3.60 10.18 -9.49
N ARG A 83 -4.09 8.95 -9.39
CA ARG A 83 -3.37 7.74 -9.81
C ARG A 83 -3.05 7.75 -11.29
N LYS A 84 -4.01 8.16 -12.13
CA LYS A 84 -3.87 8.11 -13.59
C LYS A 84 -2.89 9.18 -14.11
N GLU A 85 -2.89 10.35 -13.49
CA GLU A 85 -2.20 11.51 -14.05
C GLU A 85 -0.89 11.87 -13.33
N PHE A 86 -0.80 11.69 -12.01
CA PHE A 86 0.35 12.13 -11.23
C PHE A 86 1.30 11.01 -10.84
N LEU A 87 0.87 9.74 -10.86
CA LEU A 87 1.80 8.65 -10.61
C LEU A 87 2.65 8.41 -11.87
N PRO A 88 3.99 8.45 -11.74
CA PRO A 88 4.86 8.07 -12.83
C PRO A 88 4.66 6.58 -13.11
N ASP A 89 4.41 6.25 -14.37
CA ASP A 89 4.39 4.85 -14.78
C ASP A 89 5.83 4.35 -14.83
N VAL A 90 6.13 3.33 -14.04
CA VAL A 90 7.46 2.75 -13.93
C VAL A 90 7.41 1.29 -14.33
N MET A 91 8.09 0.98 -15.43
CA MET A 91 8.31 -0.39 -15.84
C MET A 91 9.42 -0.99 -14.98
N VAL A 92 9.01 -1.61 -13.87
CA VAL A 92 9.91 -2.38 -12.99
C VAL A 92 9.96 -3.80 -13.50
N VAL A 93 11.12 -4.20 -14.05
CA VAL A 93 11.35 -5.60 -14.40
C VAL A 93 11.62 -6.37 -13.11
N LYS A 94 10.65 -7.15 -12.65
CA LYS A 94 10.86 -8.12 -11.57
C LYS A 94 11.32 -9.45 -12.16
N LYS A 95 12.58 -9.80 -11.92
CA LYS A 95 13.09 -11.14 -12.21
C LYS A 95 12.42 -12.14 -11.28
N ARG A 96 11.74 -13.15 -11.83
CA ARG A 96 11.10 -14.24 -11.06
C ARG A 96 12.17 -15.01 -10.30
N ARG A 97 12.17 -14.95 -8.96
CA ARG A 97 13.06 -15.78 -8.13
C ARG A 97 12.62 -17.24 -8.20
N ARG A 98 13.58 -18.17 -8.12
CA ARG A 98 13.27 -19.60 -7.93
C ARG A 98 12.95 -19.82 -6.45
N LYS A 99 11.91 -20.61 -6.15
CA LYS A 99 11.29 -20.77 -4.81
C LYS A 99 12.28 -21.18 -3.67
N TRP A 100 13.48 -21.61 -4.03
CA TRP A 100 14.53 -22.08 -3.11
C TRP A 100 15.46 -20.95 -2.60
N GLU A 101 15.47 -19.77 -3.25
CA GLU A 101 16.30 -18.61 -2.88
C GLU A 101 15.60 -17.65 -1.90
N ASP A 102 14.32 -17.91 -1.59
CA ASP A 102 13.50 -17.10 -0.67
C ASP A 102 13.55 -17.63 0.77
N LEU A 103 14.47 -18.56 1.06
CA LEU A 103 14.63 -19.16 2.39
C LEU A 103 15.48 -18.30 3.35
N TYR A 104 16.10 -17.22 2.86
CA TYR A 104 16.85 -16.26 3.67
C TYR A 104 16.26 -14.87 3.43
N VAL A 105 15.42 -14.43 4.37
CA VAL A 105 14.66 -13.17 4.27
C VAL A 105 15.47 -11.98 4.76
N GLU A 106 16.66 -12.18 5.32
CA GLU A 106 17.51 -11.11 5.84
C GLU A 106 18.86 -11.05 5.14
N ARG A 107 19.29 -9.80 4.86
CA ARG A 107 20.49 -9.47 4.07
C ARG A 107 21.80 -9.84 4.80
N GLU A 108 21.70 -10.18 6.08
CA GLU A 108 22.82 -10.51 6.98
C GLU A 108 23.26 -11.98 6.88
N ASP A 109 22.41 -12.89 6.39
CA ASP A 109 22.73 -14.33 6.25
C ASP A 109 23.49 -14.68 4.95
N MET A 110 23.83 -13.69 4.12
CA MET A 110 24.48 -13.88 2.82
C MET A 110 25.95 -14.29 2.91
N TYR A 111 26.60 -14.02 4.04
CA TYR A 111 27.93 -14.51 4.34
C TYR A 111 27.75 -15.64 5.34
N GLY A 112 27.67 -16.87 4.82
CA GLY A 112 27.48 -18.06 5.64
C GLY A 112 28.39 -18.01 6.87
N GLU A 113 27.79 -17.84 8.03
CA GLU A 113 28.51 -18.00 9.28
C GLU A 113 28.77 -19.50 9.39
N GLU A 114 30.05 -19.88 9.35
CA GLU A 114 30.48 -21.25 9.62
C GLU A 114 30.19 -21.59 11.09
N ILE A 115 28.91 -21.73 11.46
CA ILE A 115 28.43 -22.27 12.74
C ILE A 115 28.64 -23.82 12.75
N THR A 116 29.44 -24.34 11.84
CA THR A 116 29.63 -25.79 11.64
C THR A 116 30.88 -26.35 12.27
N ASP A 117 31.83 -25.53 12.74
CA ASP A 117 33.13 -26.06 13.20
C ASP A 117 33.29 -26.20 14.72
N GLY A 118 32.26 -25.88 15.53
CA GLY A 118 32.38 -25.95 16.99
C GLY A 118 31.17 -26.46 17.78
N ALA A 119 29.95 -26.30 17.25
CA ALA A 119 28.73 -26.65 17.98
C ALA A 119 28.51 -28.16 18.04
N ILE A 120 28.77 -28.87 16.94
CA ILE A 120 28.62 -30.34 16.84
C ILE A 120 29.67 -31.04 17.69
N GLU A 121 30.89 -30.52 17.79
CA GLU A 121 31.94 -31.09 18.65
C GLU A 121 31.65 -30.89 20.14
N ARG A 122 31.11 -29.74 20.54
CA ARG A 122 30.63 -29.54 21.92
C ARG A 122 29.46 -30.45 22.25
N PHE A 123 28.54 -30.68 21.31
CA PHE A 123 27.41 -31.60 21.50
C PHE A 123 27.88 -33.06 21.61
N LYS A 124 28.79 -33.52 20.73
CA LYS A 124 29.38 -34.87 20.81
C LYS A 124 30.12 -35.10 22.12
N ARG A 125 30.82 -34.09 22.63
CA ARG A 125 31.50 -34.15 23.94
C ARG A 125 30.53 -34.18 25.13
N ALA A 126 29.37 -33.53 25.00
CA ALA A 126 28.33 -33.53 26.02
C ALA A 126 27.53 -34.85 26.07
N VAL A 127 27.32 -35.49 24.91
CA VAL A 127 26.54 -36.74 24.81
C VAL A 127 27.40 -37.98 25.07
N TYR A 128 28.71 -37.95 24.78
CA TYR A 128 29.58 -39.12 24.94
C TYR A 128 30.85 -38.80 25.77
N PRO A 129 30.86 -39.09 27.09
CA PRO A 129 31.96 -38.72 27.99
C PRO A 129 33.18 -39.66 27.95
N TYR A 130 33.28 -40.55 26.96
CA TYR A 130 34.42 -41.45 26.78
C TYR A 130 35.14 -41.19 25.46
N TYR A 131 35.74 -40.01 25.32
CA TYR A 131 36.95 -39.89 24.50
C TYR A 131 38.15 -40.13 25.42
N ARG A 132 38.86 -41.24 25.22
CA ARG A 132 40.16 -41.47 25.85
C ARG A 132 41.14 -40.42 25.32
N LYS A 133 41.98 -39.92 26.24
CA LYS A 133 43.09 -38.97 25.99
C LYS A 133 43.96 -39.39 24.82
#